data_AF-A0A535C153-F1
#
_entry.id   AF-A0A535C153-F1
#
_cell.length_a   1.000
_cell.length_b   1.000
_cell.length_c   1.000
_cell.angle_alpha   90.00
_cell.angle_beta   90.00
_cell.angle_gamma   90.00
#
_symmetry.space_group_name_H-M   'P 1'
#
loop_
_entity.id
_entity.type
_entity.pdbx_description
1 polymer ?
#
loop_
_entity_poly.entity_id
_entity_poly.type
_entity_poly.pdbx_seq_one_letter_code
_entity_poly.pdbx_strand_id
1 'polypeptide(L)'
;MGTSLLDNRVLIAALLAWAVAQVGKTLYEFIRQRKLIFSRLVSSGGMPSSHSALVTGLATATGRVSGLSSASFAIAVVLAAIVMYDAAGVRRAVSIQARI
;
A
#
# COMPACT_ATOMS: atom_id res chain seq x y z
N MET A 1 -21.72 -9.92 21.27
CA MET A 1 -20.38 -9.34 20.95
C MET A 1 -20.03 -9.71 19.52
N GLY A 2 -20.58 -9.00 18.54
CA GLY A 2 -20.16 -9.16 17.15
C GLY A 2 -19.05 -8.16 16.88
N THR A 3 -17.79 -8.56 16.92
CA THR A 3 -16.71 -7.72 16.38
C THR A 3 -16.75 -7.86 14.87
N SER A 4 -17.63 -7.09 14.24
CA SER A 4 -17.68 -7.02 12.78
C SER A 4 -16.33 -6.54 12.28
N LEU A 5 -15.75 -7.19 11.26
CA LEU A 5 -14.53 -6.72 10.59
C LEU A 5 -14.67 -5.26 10.11
N LEU A 6 -15.92 -4.85 9.85
CA LEU A 6 -16.34 -3.51 9.47
C LEU A 6 -16.30 -2.47 10.61
N ASP A 7 -16.11 -2.87 11.87
CA ASP A 7 -15.89 -1.93 12.98
C ASP A 7 -14.41 -1.63 13.20
N ASN A 8 -13.51 -2.40 12.58
CA ASN A 8 -12.08 -2.20 12.69
C ASN A 8 -11.64 -1.00 11.84
N ARG A 9 -11.71 0.19 12.45
CA ARG A 9 -11.33 1.47 11.85
C ARG A 9 -9.90 1.48 11.29
N VAL A 10 -8.99 0.74 11.92
CA VAL A 10 -7.59 0.63 11.48
C VAL A 10 -7.51 -0.17 10.18
N LEU A 11 -8.21 -1.30 10.11
CA LEU A 11 -8.30 -2.12 8.90
C LEU A 11 -8.98 -1.36 7.74
N ILE A 12 -10.08 -0.67 8.02
CA ILE A 12 -10.78 0.12 7.00
C ILE A 12 -9.89 1.23 6.45
N ALA A 13 -9.19 1.96 7.33
CA ALA A 13 -8.28 3.02 6.90
C ALA A 13 -7.14 2.49 6.01
N ALA A 14 -6.56 1.34 6.37
CA ALA A 14 -5.53 0.68 5.55
C ALA A 14 -6.07 0.26 4.17
N LEU A 15 -7.27 -0.35 4.13
CA LEU A 15 -7.90 -0.78 2.88
C LEU A 15 -8.32 0.41 2.00
N LEU A 16 -8.81 1.50 2.59
CA LEU A 16 -9.11 2.73 1.87
C LEU A 16 -7.84 3.36 1.27
N ALA A 17 -6.75 3.43 2.03
CA ALA A 17 -5.47 3.92 1.52
C ALA A 17 -4.96 3.08 0.34
N TRP A 18 -5.09 1.76 0.44
CA TRP A 18 -4.79 0.85 -0.66
C TRP A 18 -5.70 1.07 -1.88
N ALA A 19 -7.01 1.19 -1.68
CA ALA A 19 -7.97 1.41 -2.76
C ALA A 19 -7.69 2.73 -3.49
N VAL A 20 -7.41 3.81 -2.75
CA VAL A 20 -7.02 5.11 -3.31
C VAL A 20 -5.74 4.99 -4.13
N ALA A 21 -4.74 4.25 -3.65
CA ALA A 21 -3.52 4.02 -4.41
C ALA A 21 -3.78 3.24 -5.71
N GLN A 22 -4.68 2.25 -5.71
CA GLN A 22 -5.04 1.52 -6.92
C GLN A 22 -5.82 2.36 -7.93
N VAL A 23 -6.75 3.18 -7.46
CA VAL A 23 -7.45 4.14 -8.33
C VAL A 23 -6.45 5.13 -8.93
N GLY A 24 -5.55 5.66 -8.12
CA GLY A 24 -4.49 6.57 -8.57
C GLY A 24 -3.58 5.94 -9.62
N LYS A 25 -3.20 4.67 -9.45
CA LYS A 25 -2.42 3.91 -10.44
C LYS A 25 -3.16 3.76 -11.77
N THR A 26 -4.44 3.38 -11.69
CA THR A 26 -5.31 3.21 -12.86
C THR A 26 -5.46 4.52 -13.63
N LEU A 27 -5.67 5.63 -12.91
CA LEU A 27 -5.81 6.95 -13.52
C LEU A 27 -4.49 7.45 -14.13
N TYR A 28 -3.38 7.25 -13.43
CA TYR A 28 -2.05 7.61 -13.94
C TYR A 28 -1.70 6.86 -15.23
N GLU A 29 -1.96 5.56 -15.29
CA GLU A 29 -1.74 4.77 -16.50
C GLU A 29 -2.71 5.15 -17.63
N PHE A 30 -3.98 5.43 -17.31
CA PHE A 30 -4.96 5.89 -18.29
C PHE A 30 -4.52 7.19 -18.97
N ILE A 31 -4.07 8.18 -18.19
CA ILE A 31 -3.57 9.45 -18.72
C ILE A 31 -2.31 9.24 -19.58
N ARG A 32 -1.39 8.37 -19.14
CA ARG A 32 -0.10 8.18 -19.81
C ARG A 32 -0.19 7.35 -21.09
N GLN A 33 -1.04 6.33 -21.15
CA GLN A 33 -1.10 5.38 -22.27
C GLN A 33 -2.34 5.54 -23.16
N ARG A 34 -3.34 6.35 -22.75
CA ARG A 34 -4.67 6.48 -23.39
C ARG A 34 -5.36 5.13 -23.69
N LYS A 35 -4.94 4.05 -23.02
CA LYS A 35 -5.47 2.70 -23.14
C LYS A 35 -5.70 2.16 -21.74
N LEU A 36 -6.91 1.69 -21.47
CA LEU A 36 -7.23 0.99 -20.24
C LEU A 36 -6.73 -0.45 -20.36
N ILE A 37 -5.53 -0.71 -19.86
CA ILE A 37 -4.98 -2.06 -19.78
C ILE A 37 -5.35 -2.63 -18.41
N PHE A 38 -6.54 -3.24 -18.29
CA PHE A 38 -7.02 -3.89 -17.06
C PHE A 38 -6.05 -4.96 -16.52
N SER A 39 -5.24 -5.56 -17.40
CA SER A 39 -4.18 -6.52 -17.01
C SER A 39 -3.12 -5.88 -16.08
N ARG A 40 -2.94 -4.55 -16.10
CA ARG A 40 -2.00 -3.86 -15.20
C ARG A 40 -2.56 -3.47 -13.84
N LEU A 41 -3.88 -3.52 -13.67
CA LEU A 41 -4.51 -3.36 -12.34
C LEU A 41 -4.04 -4.45 -11.37
N VAL A 42 -3.77 -5.65 -11.89
CA VAL A 42 -3.28 -6.82 -11.15
C VAL A 42 -1.75 -6.98 -11.27
N SER A 43 -1.09 -6.16 -12.09
CA SER A 43 0.36 -6.25 -12.29
C SER A 43 1.14 -5.72 -11.08
N SER A 44 2.03 -6.57 -10.59
CA SER A 44 3.07 -6.27 -9.59
C SER A 44 4.10 -5.29 -10.18
N GLY A 45 3.88 -3.99 -10.02
CA GLY A 45 4.79 -2.93 -10.47
C GLY A 45 4.08 -1.64 -10.89
N GLY A 46 4.75 -0.48 -10.82
CA GLY A 46 4.20 0.84 -11.19
C GLY A 46 4.07 1.84 -10.02
N MET A 47 3.87 3.10 -10.34
CA MET A 47 3.66 4.21 -9.39
C MET A 47 2.18 4.64 -9.41
N PRO A 48 1.55 4.97 -8.27
CA PRO A 48 2.02 4.86 -6.89
C PRO A 48 2.02 3.41 -6.35
N SER A 49 2.74 3.15 -5.25
CA SER A 49 2.85 1.82 -4.63
C SER A 49 1.69 1.53 -3.68
N SER A 50 0.85 0.56 -4.06
CA SER A 50 -0.33 0.16 -3.28
C SER A 50 0.03 -0.57 -1.99
N HIS A 51 1.14 -1.33 -1.98
CA HIS A 51 1.67 -1.98 -0.78
C HIS A 51 2.16 -0.95 0.23
N SER A 52 2.90 0.07 -0.24
CA SER A 52 3.38 1.16 0.62
C SER A 52 2.21 1.99 1.16
N ALA A 53 1.18 2.25 0.34
CA ALA A 53 -0.02 2.97 0.79
C ALA A 53 -0.80 2.19 1.86
N LEU A 54 -0.97 0.86 1.70
CA LEU A 54 -1.63 0.00 2.67
C LEU A 54 -0.94 0.07 4.05
N VAL A 55 0.36 -0.17 4.09
CA VAL A 55 1.11 -0.23 5.37
C VAL A 55 1.27 1.14 6.01
N THR A 56 1.36 2.21 5.23
CA THR A 56 1.38 3.58 5.75
C THR A 56 0.04 3.97 6.34
N GLY A 57 -1.06 3.62 5.65
CA GLY A 57 -2.43 3.80 6.16
C GLY A 57 -2.66 3.02 7.46
N LEU A 58 -2.17 1.79 7.52
CA LEU A 58 -2.21 0.96 8.73
C LEU A 58 -1.45 1.62 9.88
N ALA A 59 -0.18 1.98 9.69
CA ALA A 59 0.63 2.61 10.73
C ALA A 59 0.01 3.93 11.23
N THR A 60 -0.50 4.75 10.31
CA THR A 60 -1.15 6.02 10.63
C THR A 60 -2.42 5.82 11.45
N ALA A 61 -3.28 4.89 11.04
CA ALA A 61 -4.52 4.61 11.74
C ALA A 61 -4.26 3.97 13.11
N THR A 62 -3.30 3.05 13.21
CA THR A 62 -2.89 2.44 14.48
C THR A 62 -2.32 3.49 15.44
N GLY A 63 -1.47 4.41 14.96
CA GLY A 63 -0.96 5.51 15.78
C GLY A 63 -2.06 6.43 16.29
N ARG A 64 -3.10 6.66 15.48
CA ARG A 64 -4.25 7.48 15.87
C ARG A 64 -5.19 6.78 16.85
N VAL A 65 -5.39 5.47 16.73
CA VAL A 65 -6.36 4.70 17.53
C VAL A 65 -5.74 4.15 18.81
N SER A 66 -4.53 3.58 18.72
CA SER A 66 -3.83 2.94 19.85
C SER A 66 -2.79 3.85 20.50
N GLY A 67 -2.44 4.98 19.86
CA GLY A 67 -1.41 5.90 20.34
C GLY A 67 -0.01 5.56 19.83
N LEU A 68 0.85 6.58 19.75
CA LEU A 68 2.23 6.48 19.24
C LEU A 68 3.16 5.66 20.14
N SER A 69 2.85 5.54 21.44
CA SER A 69 3.63 4.74 22.40
C SER A 69 3.17 3.28 22.51
N SER A 70 2.17 2.87 21.73
CA SER A 70 1.63 1.51 21.80
C SER A 70 2.51 0.49 21.07
N ALA A 71 2.53 -0.74 21.61
CA ALA A 71 3.20 -1.86 20.94
C ALA A 71 2.62 -2.13 19.54
N SER A 72 1.30 -1.94 19.36
CA SER A 72 0.66 -2.11 18.05
C SER A 72 1.16 -1.09 17.02
N PHE A 73 1.37 0.16 17.40
CA PHE A 73 1.96 1.17 16.51
C PHE A 73 3.41 0.81 16.14
N ALA A 74 4.23 0.40 17.12
CA ALA A 74 5.60 -0.04 16.85
C ALA A 74 5.65 -1.19 15.83
N ILE A 75 4.81 -2.22 16.01
CA ILE A 75 4.69 -3.34 15.07
C ILE A 75 4.26 -2.84 13.69
N ALA A 76 3.25 -1.96 13.60
CA ALA A 76 2.76 -1.45 12.33
C ALA A 76 3.82 -0.63 11.56
N VAL A 77 4.64 0.16 12.26
CA VAL A 77 5.73 0.94 11.66
C VAL A 77 6.85 0.03 11.17
N VAL A 78 7.27 -0.96 11.97
CA VAL A 78 8.30 -1.92 11.55
C VAL A 78 7.83 -2.73 10.33
N LEU A 79 6.58 -3.18 10.33
CA LEU A 79 5.98 -3.85 9.19
C LEU A 79 5.96 -2.94 7.95
N ALA A 80 5.61 -1.66 8.12
CA ALA A 80 5.64 -0.70 7.02
C ALA A 80 7.05 -0.54 6.43
N ALA A 81 8.07 -0.45 7.29
CA ALA A 81 9.46 -0.36 6.84
C ALA A 81 9.90 -1.60 6.06
N ILE A 82 9.59 -2.81 6.54
CA ILE A 82 9.94 -4.08 5.86
C ILE A 82 9.28 -4.12 4.48
N VAL A 83 7.97 -3.84 4.40
CA VAL A 83 7.23 -3.88 3.12
C VAL A 83 7.74 -2.82 2.15
N MET A 84 8.07 -1.62 2.63
CA MET A 84 8.67 -0.58 1.80
C MET A 84 10.06 -0.97 1.29
N TYR A 85 10.88 -1.59 2.15
CA TYR A 85 12.22 -2.06 1.78
C TYR A 85 12.16 -3.17 0.72
N ASP A 86 11.29 -4.17 0.92
CA ASP A 86 11.09 -5.26 -0.05
C ASP A 86 10.57 -4.73 -1.40
N ALA A 87 9.57 -3.84 -1.37
CA ALA A 87 9.06 -3.20 -2.58
C ALA A 87 10.14 -2.38 -3.33
N ALA A 88 11.06 -1.74 -2.59
CA ALA A 88 12.21 -1.05 -3.19
C ALA A 88 13.24 -2.03 -3.76
N GLY A 89 13.50 -3.14 -3.07
CA GLY A 89 14.39 -4.21 -3.51
C GLY A 89 13.92 -4.86 -4.82
N VAL A 90 12.63 -5.22 -4.91
CA VAL A 90 12.02 -5.76 -6.13
C VAL A 90 12.11 -4.76 -7.27
N ARG A 91 11.80 -3.48 -7.03
CA ARG A 91 11.94 -2.42 -8.06
C ARG A 91 13.38 -2.30 -8.57
N ARG A 92 14.37 -2.42 -7.69
CA ARG A 92 15.79 -2.39 -8.06
C ARG A 92 16.19 -3.62 -8.88
N ALA A 93 15.71 -4.81 -8.52
CA ALA A 93 15.98 -6.02 -9.30
C ALA A 93 15.40 -5.92 -10.72
N VAL A 94 14.15 -5.45 -10.83
CA VAL A 94 13.49 -5.24 -12.14
C VAL A 94 14.22 -4.18 -12.98
N SER A 95 14.71 -3.09 -12.37
CA SER A 95 15.44 -2.06 -13.14
C SER A 95 16.82 -2.54 -13.62
N ILE A 96 17.50 -3.40 -12.85
CA ILE A 96 18.74 -4.06 -13.28
C ILE A 96 18.45 -5.03 -14.42
N GLN A 97 17.42 -5.88 -14.30
CA GLN A 97 17.03 -6.85 -15.34
C GLN A 97 16.61 -6.17 -16.64
N ALA A 98 15.95 -5.01 -16.58
CA ALA A 98 15.56 -4.24 -17.75
C ALA A 98 16.73 -3.56 -18.50
N ARG A 99 17.93 -3.56 -17.91
CA ARG A 99 19.14 -3.00 -18.53
C ARG A 99 19.96 -4.04 -19.31
N ILE A 100 19.64 -5.32 -19.13
CA ILE A 100 20.25 -6.47 -19.81
C ILE A 100 19.38 -6.82 -21.01
#